data_AF-A0A960PJE9-F1
#
_entry.id   AF-A0A960PJE9-F1
#
_cell.length_a   1.000
_cell.length_b   1.000
_cell.length_c   1.000
_cell.angle_alpha   90.00
_cell.angle_beta   90.00
_cell.angle_gamma   90.00
#
_symmetry.space_group_name_H-M   'P 1'
#
loop_
_entity.id
_entity.type
_entity.pdbx_description
1 polymer ?
#
loop_
_entity_poly.entity_id
_entity_poly.type
_entity_poly.pdbx_seq_one_letter_code
_entity_poly.pdbx_strand_id
1 'polypeptide(L)' 'PNCRGPEKVVRLDRWLAGVGLERPGVELWAYGDSAGDTELLAAADHPTVCTRPRRSSRSRVDGGPSA' A
#
# COMPACT_ATOMS: atom_id res chain seq x y z
N PRO A 1 8.65 5.21 15.25
CA PRO A 1 7.32 4.88 14.68
C PRO A 1 7.39 3.64 13.77
N ASN A 2 6.29 2.88 13.65
CA ASN A 2 6.20 1.77 12.70
C ASN A 2 6.13 2.30 11.26
N CYS A 3 6.77 1.60 10.32
CA CYS A 3 6.81 1.97 8.91
C CYS A 3 5.45 1.73 8.22
N ARG A 4 4.48 2.63 8.46
CA ARG A 4 3.12 2.54 7.91
C ARG A 4 2.58 3.94 7.61
N GLY A 5 1.84 4.05 6.51
CA GLY A 5 1.19 5.29 6.09
C GLY A 5 2.21 6.40 5.83
N PRO A 6 2.08 7.60 6.44
CA PRO A 6 2.99 8.72 6.23
C PRO A 6 4.46 8.40 6.53
N GLU A 7 4.72 7.49 7.49
CA GLU A 7 6.09 7.11 7.86
C GLU A 7 6.83 6.44 6.70
N LYS A 8 6.12 5.82 5.74
CA LYS A 8 6.76 5.28 4.53
C LYS A 8 7.38 6.40 3.68
N VAL A 9 6.69 7.53 3.54
CA VAL A 9 7.18 8.70 2.80
C VAL A 9 8.36 9.34 3.51
N VAL A 10 8.25 9.57 4.82
CA VAL A 10 9.34 10.14 5.65
C VAL A 10 10.63 9.33 5.52
N ARG A 11 10.52 7.99 5.56
CA ARG A 11 11.70 7.12 5.42
C ARG A 11 12.25 7.08 4.00
N LEU A 12 11.39 7.15 2.99
CA LEU A 12 11.81 7.28 1.60
C LEU A 12 12.61 8.59 1.41
N ASP A 13 12.08 9.72 1.86
CA ASP A 13 12.74 11.02 1.74
C ASP A 13 14.08 11.04 2.47
N ARG A 14 14.14 10.47 3.68
CA ARG A 14 15.40 10.31 4.42
C ARG A 14 16.41 9.44 3.66
N TRP A 15 15.95 8.35 3.04
CA TRP A 15 16.83 7.48 2.27
C TRP A 15 17.37 8.18 1.02
N LEU A 16 16.51 8.90 0.28
CA LEU A 16 16.90 9.71 -0.88
C LEU A 16 17.96 10.75 -0.48
N ALA A 17 17.72 11.49 0.60
CA ALA A 17 18.67 12.47 1.10
C ALA A 17 20.02 11.83 1.48
N GLY A 18 19.99 10.62 2.05
CA GLY A 18 21.19 9.86 2.39
C GLY A 18 22.04 9.46 1.19
N VAL A 19 21.47 9.42 -0.02
CA VAL A 19 22.18 9.17 -1.28
C VAL A 19 22.31 10.43 -2.14
N GLY A 20 22.04 11.62 -1.58
CA GLY A 20 22.17 12.89 -2.28
C GLY A 20 21.08 13.18 -3.31
N LEU A 21 19.90 12.58 -3.16
CA LEU A 21 18.73 12.76 -4.02
C LEU A 21 17.58 13.43 -3.25
N GLU A 22 16.66 14.04 -4.01
CA GLU A 22 15.42 14.60 -3.49
C GLU A 22 14.24 14.10 -4.34
N ARG A 23 13.01 14.16 -3.81
CA ARG A 23 11.80 13.68 -4.51
C ARG A 23 11.65 14.22 -5.93
N PRO A 24 11.86 15.53 -6.22
CA PRO A 24 11.73 16.07 -7.58
C PRO A 24 12.79 15.53 -8.57
N GLY A 25 13.90 14.99 -8.07
CA GLY A 25 14.99 14.45 -8.89
C GLY A 25 14.85 12.96 -9.20
N VAL A 26 13.76 12.31 -8.79
CA VAL A 26 13.54 10.87 -8.98
C VAL A 26 12.13 10.58 -9.49
N GLU A 27 12.04 9.67 -10.45
CA GLU A 27 10.79 9.09 -10.90
C GLU A 27 10.40 7.93 -9.97
N LEU A 28 9.32 8.10 -9.21
CA LEU A 28 8.89 7.15 -8.19
C LEU A 28 7.80 6.21 -8.71
N TRP A 29 8.13 4.93 -8.75
CA TRP A 29 7.17 3.85 -8.94
C TRP A 29 6.85 3.24 -7.58
N ALA A 30 5.56 3.12 -7.25
CA ALA A 30 5.12 2.56 -5.98
C ALA A 30 4.04 1.50 -6.17
N TYR A 31 4.15 0.43 -5.39
CA TYR A 31 3.23 -0.70 -5.37
C TYR A 31 2.75 -0.93 -3.94
N GLY A 32 1.44 -1.05 -3.73
CA GLY A 32 0.88 -1.24 -2.39
C GLY A 32 -0.42 -2.04 -2.41
N ASP A 33 -0.67 -2.86 -1.38
CA ASP A 33 -1.85 -3.73 -1.28
C ASP A 33 -2.73 -3.39 -0.07
N SER A 34 -2.35 -2.40 0.74
CA SER A 34 -2.98 -2.11 2.01
C SER A 34 -3.29 -0.61 2.20
N ALA A 35 -4.18 -0.31 3.15
CA ALA A 35 -4.43 1.08 3.57
C ALA A 35 -3.18 1.79 4.11
N GLY A 36 -2.15 1.03 4.54
CA GLY A 36 -0.89 1.59 5.02
C GLY A 36 0.04 2.10 3.90
N ASP A 37 -0.37 1.98 2.64
CA ASP A 37 0.39 2.43 1.47
C ASP A 37 -0.17 3.71 0.85
N THR A 38 -1.29 4.23 1.36
CA THR A 38 -2.05 5.33 0.77
C THR A 38 -1.18 6.55 0.49
N GLU A 39 -0.41 7.00 1.48
CA GLU A 39 0.43 8.19 1.36
C GLU A 39 1.63 7.97 0.44
N LEU A 40 2.21 6.76 0.44
CA LEU A 40 3.31 6.43 -0.47
C LEU A 40 2.84 6.37 -1.93
N LEU A 41 1.68 5.77 -2.17
CA LEU A 41 1.06 5.72 -3.49
C LEU A 41 0.67 7.12 -3.97
N ALA A 42 0.14 7.97 -3.09
CA ALA A 42 -0.18 9.36 -3.44
C ALA A 42 1.06 10.20 -3.79
N ALA A 43 2.21 9.87 -3.21
CA ALA A 43 3.47 10.55 -3.50
C ALA A 43 4.16 10.06 -4.79
N ALA A 44 3.71 8.95 -5.38
CA ALA A 44 4.36 8.31 -6.52
C ALA A 44 3.94 8.90 -7.86
N ASP A 45 4.89 8.93 -8.79
CA ASP A 45 4.64 9.31 -10.18
C ASP A 45 3.88 8.19 -10.91
N HIS A 46 4.18 6.94 -10.56
CA HIS A 46 3.52 5.74 -11.09
C HIS A 46 3.01 4.85 -9.96
N PRO A 47 1.81 5.11 -9.42
CA PRO A 47 1.21 4.29 -8.37
C PRO A 47 0.47 3.07 -8.92
N THR A 48 0.68 1.91 -8.30
CA THR A 48 -0.04 0.66 -8.59
C THR A 48 -0.65 0.08 -7.32
N VAL A 49 -1.97 -0.05 -7.30
CA VAL A 49 -2.68 -0.76 -6.23
C VAL A 49 -2.74 -2.25 -6.55
N CYS A 50 -2.06 -3.04 -5.73
CA CYS A 50 -1.99 -4.50 -5.82
C CYS A 50 -3.12 -5.15 -5.02
N THR A 51 -4.38 -4.94 -5.41
CA THR A 51 -5.48 -5.62 -4.72
C THR A 51 -5.43 -7.11 -4.99
N ARG A 52 -5.39 -7.94 -3.94
CA ARG A 52 -5.74 -9.36 -4.10
C ARG A 52 -7.19 -9.45 -4.56
N PRO A 53 -7.54 -10.39 -5.46
CA PRO A 53 -8.94 -10.68 -5.76
C PRO A 53 -9.66 -10.89 -4.44
N ARG A 54 -10.81 -10.22 -4.23
CA ARG A 54 -11.62 -10.50 -3.05
C ARG A 54 -11.91 -11.99 -3.07
N ARG A 55 -11.47 -12.73 -2.05
CA ARG A 55 -11.93 -14.11 -1.89
C ARG A 55 -13.44 -14.03 -1.91
N SER A 56 -14.06 -14.69 -2.89
CA SER A 56 -15.50 -14.83 -2.91
C SER A 56 -15.88 -15.31 -1.52
N SER A 57 -16.72 -14.54 -0.85
CA SER A 57 -17.32 -15.00 0.39
C SER A 57 -17.99 -16.31 0.04
N ARG A 58 -17.50 -17.45 0.56
CA ARG A 58 -18.36 -18.65 0.60
C ARG A 58 -19.60 -18.17 1.30
N SER A 59 -20.74 -18.17 0.61
CA SER A 59 -22.02 -18.04 1.29
C SER A 59 -21.97 -19.06 2.41
N ARG A 60 -22.14 -18.62 3.66
CA ARG A 60 -22.63 -19.56 4.67
C ARG A 60 -23.90 -20.12 4.06
N VAL A 61 -23.88 -21.39 3.74
CA VAL A 61 -25.11 -22.14 3.50
C VAL A 61 -25.79 -22.18 4.86
N ASP A 62 -26.72 -21.25 5.07
CA ASP A 62 -27.67 -21.34 6.15
C ASP A 62 -28.64 -22.48 5.82
N GLY A 63 -28.83 -23.39 6.77
CA GLY A 63 -29.99 -24.29 6.80
C GLY A 63 -29.72 -25.74 6.40
N GLY A 64 -29.37 -26.57 7.39
CA GLY A 64 -29.81 -27.97 7.41
C GLY A 64 -31.01 -28.06 8.37
N PRO A 65 -32.15 -28.66 7.99
CA PRO A 65 -33.29 -28.77 8.89
C PRO A 65 -32.99 -29.75 10.02
N SER A 66 -33.40 -29.37 11.22
CA SER A 66 -33.48 -30.27 12.38
C SER A 66 -34.63 -31.26 12.15
N ALA A 67 -34.34 -32.56 12.26
CA ALA A 67 -35.31 -33.64 12.47
C ALA A 67 -34.72 -34.64 13.45
#